data_AF-A0AAD8E4R3-F1
#
_entry.id   AF-A0AAD8E4R3-F1
#
_cell.length_a   1.000
_cell.length_b   1.000
_cell.length_c   1.000
_cell.angle_alpha   90.00
_cell.angle_beta   90.00
_cell.angle_gamma   90.00
#
_symmetry.space_group_name_H-M   'P 1'
#
loop_
_entity.id
_entity.type
_entity.pdbx_description
1 polymer ?
#
loop_
_entity_poly.entity_id
_entity_poly.type
_entity_poly.pdbx_seq_one_letter_code
_entity_poly.pdbx_strand_id
1 'polypeptide(L)'
;MVVVSLSLKIFNAPKSSGYSEHFLNTCSVFLSVPVNRMPKHQRVRTVFFAWILFSLFFMTVFQAFITSFFTDPGKLHQIDTNEELENSNLNLSFIRFTGTLNCWKLFVANKSEFILFKNRSIMFRYFLHSSNFAVLTSEEVIMYNLRFLGEFNDSVTFHKFSSDVINIHKTLIMDITSPLVPLINKVIRRLVEAGIVDEIVESVVDPSGYWQRSRSSIILLGNFVPLSLFHLFSCFVYLIVGSICSCFVFLGELIAFKIKHHVTPCFIENKL
;
A
#
# COMPACT_ATOMS: atom_id res chain seq x y z
N MET A 1 20.49 -8.71 17.59
CA MET A 1 20.58 -9.70 18.69
C MET A 1 21.52 -10.88 18.42
N VAL A 2 21.71 -11.34 17.17
CA VAL A 2 22.71 -12.38 16.83
C VAL A 2 24.13 -11.94 17.19
N VAL A 3 24.47 -10.65 17.00
CA VAL A 3 25.76 -10.09 17.40
C VAL A 3 25.97 -10.15 18.92
N VAL A 4 24.93 -9.88 19.72
CA VAL A 4 24.99 -9.95 21.20
C VAL A 4 25.14 -11.39 21.70
N SER A 5 24.50 -12.35 21.03
CA SER A 5 24.69 -13.78 21.30
C SER A 5 26.09 -14.27 20.90
N LEU A 6 26.69 -13.69 19.86
CA LEU A 6 28.05 -14.06 19.42
C LEU A 6 29.11 -13.43 20.33
N SER A 7 28.93 -12.18 20.77
CA SER A 7 29.84 -11.52 21.70
C SER A 7 29.82 -12.14 23.09
N LEU A 8 28.68 -12.67 23.56
CA LEU A 8 28.61 -13.47 24.79
C LEU A 8 29.31 -14.85 24.69
N LYS A 9 29.58 -15.34 23.47
CA LYS A 9 30.27 -16.63 23.24
C LYS A 9 31.79 -16.47 23.05
N ILE A 10 32.23 -15.28 22.62
CA ILE A 10 33.65 -14.96 22.39
C ILE A 10 34.35 -14.55 23.69
N PHE A 11 33.63 -13.87 24.60
CA PHE A 11 34.13 -13.65 25.96
C PHE A 11 33.63 -14.76 26.87
N ASN A 12 34.55 -15.55 27.44
CA ASN A 12 34.30 -16.42 28.58
C ASN A 12 33.82 -15.56 29.78
N ALA A 13 32.57 -15.11 29.72
CA ALA A 13 31.98 -14.27 30.75
C ALA A 13 31.91 -15.06 32.05
N PRO A 14 32.28 -14.44 33.18
CA PRO A 14 32.37 -15.11 34.46
C PRO A 14 30.98 -15.61 34.84
N LYS A 15 30.87 -16.93 35.08
CA LYS A 15 29.76 -17.68 35.69
C LYS A 15 28.61 -16.76 36.15
N SER A 16 27.75 -16.33 35.22
CA SER A 16 26.62 -15.49 35.58
C SER A 16 25.64 -16.33 36.39
N SER A 17 24.93 -15.70 37.33
CA SER A 17 23.93 -16.39 38.14
C SER A 17 22.90 -17.05 37.23
N GLY A 18 22.54 -18.31 37.52
CA GLY A 18 21.70 -19.14 36.65
C GLY A 18 20.37 -18.49 36.24
N TYR A 19 19.85 -17.57 37.06
CA TYR A 19 18.62 -16.81 36.79
C TYR A 19 18.66 -16.01 35.47
N SER A 20 19.78 -15.35 35.17
CA SER A 20 19.92 -14.55 33.94
C SER A 20 19.90 -15.42 32.68
N GLU A 21 20.55 -16.58 32.72
CA GLU A 21 20.56 -17.56 31.63
C GLU A 21 19.16 -18.14 31.37
N HIS A 22 18.42 -18.45 32.42
CA HIS A 22 17.04 -18.94 32.31
C HIS A 22 16.07 -17.89 31.74
N PHE A 23 16.25 -16.63 32.13
CA PHE A 23 15.45 -15.53 31.60
C PHE A 23 15.72 -15.32 30.10
N LEU A 24 16.98 -15.26 29.69
CA LEU A 24 17.36 -15.12 28.28
C LEU A 24 16.84 -16.27 27.41
N ASN A 25 16.87 -17.50 27.92
CA ASN A 25 16.30 -18.66 27.23
C ASN A 25 14.78 -18.52 27.03
N THR A 26 14.07 -18.03 28.06
CA THR A 26 12.61 -17.78 27.98
C THR A 26 12.28 -16.72 26.91
N CYS A 27 13.02 -15.60 26.89
CA CYS A 27 12.89 -14.56 25.87
C CYS A 27 13.25 -15.07 24.46
N SER A 28 14.25 -15.95 24.35
CA SER A 28 14.66 -16.51 23.06
C SER A 28 13.58 -17.39 22.45
N VAL A 29 12.94 -18.27 23.24
CA VAL A 29 11.80 -19.08 22.77
C VAL A 29 10.65 -18.19 22.31
N PHE A 30 10.34 -17.14 23.08
CA PHE A 30 9.28 -16.21 22.73
C PHE A 30 9.54 -15.53 21.39
N LEU A 31 10.78 -15.09 21.14
CA LEU A 31 11.23 -14.51 19.88
C LEU A 31 11.46 -15.54 18.75
N SER A 32 11.07 -16.81 18.94
CA SER A 32 11.30 -17.91 17.99
C SER A 32 12.77 -18.12 17.62
N VAL A 33 13.68 -17.81 18.54
CA VAL A 33 15.14 -18.03 18.41
C VAL A 33 15.51 -19.39 19.03
N PRO A 34 16.36 -20.20 18.39
CA PRO A 34 16.76 -21.50 18.92
C PRO A 34 17.51 -21.36 20.25
N VAL A 35 17.16 -22.20 21.22
CA VAL A 35 17.79 -22.27 22.54
C VAL A 35 18.89 -23.34 22.56
N ASN A 36 20.06 -23.01 23.11
CA ASN A 36 21.22 -23.89 23.12
C ASN A 36 21.23 -24.97 24.21
N ARG A 37 20.36 -24.88 25.23
CA ARG A 37 20.35 -25.82 26.36
C ARG A 37 18.95 -26.29 26.71
N MET A 38 18.80 -27.61 26.76
CA MET A 38 17.55 -28.27 27.11
C MET A 38 17.41 -28.44 28.64
N PRO A 39 16.22 -28.24 29.23
CA PRO A 39 16.00 -28.47 30.65
C PRO A 39 16.20 -29.95 31.02
N LYS A 40 16.95 -30.21 32.11
CA LYS A 40 17.31 -31.58 32.54
C LYS A 40 16.19 -32.30 33.30
N HIS A 41 15.33 -31.58 34.01
CA HIS A 41 14.29 -32.18 34.86
C HIS A 41 12.93 -32.28 34.15
N GLN A 42 12.24 -33.40 34.33
CA GLN A 42 10.96 -33.70 33.66
C GLN A 42 9.88 -32.64 33.94
N ARG A 43 9.74 -32.19 35.19
CA ARG A 43 8.75 -31.15 35.57
C ARG A 43 9.00 -29.84 34.83
N VAL A 44 10.26 -29.44 34.69
CA VAL A 44 10.66 -28.22 33.98
C VAL A 44 10.48 -28.37 32.48
N ARG A 45 10.69 -29.57 31.92
CA ARG A 45 10.42 -29.87 30.50
C ARG A 45 8.95 -29.66 30.14
N THR A 46 8.01 -30.07 31.00
CA THR A 46 6.57 -29.86 30.76
C THR A 46 6.22 -28.36 30.71
N VAL A 47 6.73 -27.58 31.68
CA VAL A 47 6.52 -26.12 31.70
C VAL A 47 7.15 -25.44 30.49
N PHE A 48 8.37 -25.85 30.12
CA PHE A 48 9.07 -25.34 28.95
C PHE A 48 8.34 -25.68 27.64
N PHE A 49 7.79 -26.88 27.53
CA PHE A 49 6.98 -27.27 26.37
C PHE A 49 5.69 -26.44 26.26
N ALA A 50 5.00 -26.20 27.39
CA ALA A 50 3.84 -25.30 27.42
C ALA A 50 4.23 -23.86 27.00
N TRP A 51 5.41 -23.37 27.41
CA TRP A 51 5.93 -22.07 26.99
C TRP A 51 6.23 -22.00 25.49
N ILE A 52 6.78 -23.07 24.90
CA ILE A 52 6.99 -23.17 23.46
C ILE A 52 5.65 -23.10 22.72
N LEU A 53 4.66 -23.89 23.16
CA LEU A 53 3.33 -23.87 22.54
C LEU A 53 2.68 -22.48 22.63
N PHE A 54 2.72 -21.86 23.80
CA PHE A 54 2.23 -20.50 23.99
C PHE A 54 2.92 -19.51 23.03
N SER A 55 4.25 -19.56 22.95
CA SER A 55 5.03 -18.68 22.07
C SER A 55 4.69 -18.88 20.60
N LEU A 56 4.49 -20.15 20.19
CA LEU A 56 4.09 -20.50 18.84
C LEU A 56 2.69 -19.96 18.51
N PHE A 57 1.71 -20.18 19.39
CA PHE A 57 0.36 -19.64 19.20
C PHE A 57 0.39 -18.11 19.13
N PHE A 58 1.09 -17.45 20.06
CA PHE A 58 1.22 -16.00 20.05
C PHE A 58 1.82 -15.47 18.73
N MET A 59 2.91 -16.08 18.25
CA MET A 59 3.54 -15.68 17.00
C MET A 59 2.64 -15.92 15.78
N THR A 60 1.90 -17.03 15.75
CA THR A 60 0.95 -17.30 14.66
C THR A 60 -0.19 -16.29 14.64
N VAL A 61 -0.76 -15.91 15.79
CA VAL A 61 -1.81 -14.90 15.88
C VAL A 61 -1.29 -13.52 15.47
N PHE A 62 -0.12 -13.14 15.96
CA PHE A 62 0.52 -11.87 15.58
C PHE A 62 0.80 -11.82 14.07
N GLN A 63 1.37 -12.88 13.50
CA GLN A 63 1.62 -12.98 12.07
C GLN A 63 0.32 -12.90 11.27
N ALA A 64 -0.73 -13.65 11.66
CA ALA A 64 -2.02 -13.62 10.99
C ALA A 64 -2.66 -12.23 11.02
N PHE A 65 -2.58 -11.53 12.15
CA PHE A 65 -3.06 -10.15 12.28
C PHE A 65 -2.31 -9.19 11.35
N ILE A 66 -0.98 -9.22 11.36
CA ILE A 66 -0.14 -8.37 10.50
C ILE A 66 -0.37 -8.69 9.01
N THR A 67 -0.49 -9.97 8.65
CA THR A 67 -0.81 -10.39 7.28
C THR A 67 -2.18 -9.89 6.86
N SER A 68 -3.20 -9.97 7.73
CA SER A 68 -4.52 -9.41 7.45
C SER A 68 -4.46 -7.90 7.22
N PHE A 69 -3.75 -7.16 8.08
CA PHE A 69 -3.58 -5.72 7.96
C PHE A 69 -2.88 -5.31 6.66
N PHE A 70 -1.91 -6.09 6.18
CA PHE A 70 -1.24 -5.81 4.90
C PHE A 70 -2.05 -6.27 3.68
N THR A 71 -2.89 -7.29 3.83
CA THR A 71 -3.73 -7.79 2.73
C THR A 71 -4.91 -6.86 2.49
N ASP A 72 -5.56 -6.41 3.56
CA ASP A 72 -6.63 -5.43 3.52
C ASP A 72 -6.38 -4.35 4.58
N PRO A 73 -5.80 -3.20 4.20
CA PRO A 73 -5.55 -2.11 5.13
C PRO A 73 -6.85 -1.40 5.59
N GLY A 74 -8.03 -1.91 5.23
CA GLY A 74 -9.32 -1.32 5.59
C GLY A 74 -9.53 -0.02 4.84
N LYS A 75 -9.32 -0.02 3.52
CA LYS A 75 -9.66 1.15 2.69
C LYS A 75 -11.15 1.45 2.87
N LEU A 76 -11.49 2.72 3.10
CA LEU A 76 -12.88 3.14 3.14
C LEU A 76 -13.57 2.74 1.84
N HIS A 77 -14.72 2.10 1.97
CA HIS A 77 -15.59 1.76 0.85
C HIS A 77 -15.77 2.99 -0.04
N GLN A 78 -15.35 2.87 -1.30
CA GLN A 78 -15.57 3.90 -2.31
C GLN A 78 -16.90 3.63 -2.98
N ILE A 79 -17.59 4.70 -3.37
CA ILE A 79 -18.86 4.59 -4.10
C ILE A 79 -18.56 3.95 -5.46
N ASP A 80 -19.05 2.73 -5.67
CA ASP A 80 -18.71 1.92 -6.85
C ASP A 80 -19.94 1.51 -7.68
N THR A 81 -21.13 1.72 -7.13
CA THR A 81 -22.39 1.41 -7.80
C THR A 81 -23.25 2.65 -8.01
N ASN A 82 -24.14 2.59 -9.01
CA ASN A 82 -25.11 3.66 -9.26
C ASN A 82 -26.03 3.88 -8.05
N GLU A 83 -26.46 2.80 -7.40
CA GLU A 83 -27.33 2.86 -6.22
C GLU A 83 -26.65 3.58 -5.05
N GLU A 84 -25.36 3.32 -4.82
CA GLU A 84 -24.58 4.04 -3.81
C GLU A 84 -24.39 5.51 -4.18
N LEU A 85 -24.15 5.82 -5.45
CA LEU A 85 -24.01 7.19 -5.93
C LEU A 85 -25.31 7.99 -5.80
N GLU A 86 -26.44 7.35 -6.05
CA GLU A 86 -27.77 7.94 -5.85
C GLU A 86 -28.02 8.25 -4.37
N ASN A 87 -27.68 7.33 -3.47
CA ASN A 87 -27.83 7.51 -2.03
C ASN A 87 -26.76 8.42 -1.39
N SER A 88 -25.70 8.76 -2.14
CA SER A 88 -24.63 9.64 -1.65
C SER A 88 -24.99 11.12 -1.68
N ASN A 89 -24.29 11.93 -0.88
CA ASN A 89 -24.38 13.39 -0.92
C ASN A 89 -23.52 14.04 -2.03
N LEU A 90 -23.05 13.25 -3.01
CA LEU A 90 -22.24 13.78 -4.11
C LEU A 90 -23.10 14.55 -5.11
N ASN A 91 -22.59 15.71 -5.51
CA ASN A 91 -23.18 16.51 -6.57
C ASN A 91 -22.77 15.94 -7.92
N LEU A 92 -23.77 15.69 -8.77
CA LEU A 92 -23.55 15.18 -10.11
C LEU A 92 -23.24 16.33 -11.05
N SER A 93 -22.19 16.15 -11.86
CA SER A 93 -21.81 17.13 -12.87
C SER A 93 -21.60 16.49 -14.24
N PHE A 94 -21.98 17.24 -15.26
CA PHE A 94 -21.77 16.82 -16.64
C PHE A 94 -21.63 18.01 -17.59
N ILE A 95 -21.04 17.72 -18.75
CA ILE A 95 -20.94 18.68 -19.85
C ILE A 95 -22.29 18.77 -20.54
N ARG A 96 -22.72 20.01 -20.82
CA ARG A 96 -23.89 20.30 -21.65
C ARG A 96 -23.61 19.90 -23.10
N PHE A 97 -23.65 18.59 -23.38
CA PHE A 97 -23.67 18.03 -24.72
C PHE A 97 -25.07 17.48 -24.98
N THR A 98 -25.61 17.72 -26.16
CA THR A 98 -27.02 17.44 -26.50
C THR A 98 -27.39 15.95 -26.45
N GLY A 99 -26.41 15.04 -26.49
CA GLY A 99 -26.61 13.59 -26.36
C GLY A 99 -26.45 13.02 -24.93
N THR A 100 -25.53 13.55 -24.12
CA THR A 100 -25.25 13.02 -22.77
C THR A 100 -26.40 13.28 -21.78
N LEU A 101 -27.12 14.40 -21.95
CA LEU A 101 -28.29 14.76 -21.16
C LEU A 101 -29.43 13.74 -21.25
N ASN A 102 -29.68 13.19 -22.44
CA ASN A 102 -30.75 12.22 -22.65
C ASN A 102 -30.36 10.83 -22.13
N CYS A 103 -29.10 10.41 -22.33
CA CYS A 103 -28.60 9.15 -21.77
C CYS A 103 -28.61 9.14 -20.24
N TRP A 104 -28.37 10.28 -19.59
CA TRP A 104 -28.32 10.36 -18.12
C TRP A 104 -29.70 10.53 -17.47
N LYS A 105 -30.64 11.23 -18.10
CA LYS A 105 -32.05 11.26 -17.65
C LYS A 105 -32.68 9.86 -17.59
N LEU A 106 -32.19 8.93 -18.40
CA LEU A 106 -32.58 7.52 -18.37
C LEU A 106 -31.87 6.72 -17.25
N PHE A 107 -30.72 7.20 -16.76
CA PHE A 107 -29.83 6.44 -15.88
C PHE A 107 -29.93 6.83 -14.40
N VAL A 108 -30.20 8.11 -14.11
CA VAL A 108 -30.34 8.62 -12.74
C VAL A 108 -31.70 9.32 -12.65
N ALA A 109 -32.75 8.51 -12.53
CA ALA A 109 -34.13 9.00 -12.54
C ALA A 109 -34.49 9.78 -11.25
N ASN A 110 -33.71 9.64 -10.17
CA ASN A 110 -34.13 10.02 -8.83
C ASN A 110 -33.39 11.22 -8.20
N LYS A 111 -32.24 11.65 -8.73
CA LYS A 111 -31.52 12.86 -8.26
C LYS A 111 -31.94 14.09 -9.06
N SER A 112 -32.52 15.08 -8.39
CA SER A 112 -33.11 16.28 -9.00
C SER A 112 -32.10 17.38 -9.35
N GLU A 113 -30.92 17.40 -8.70
CA GLU A 113 -29.96 18.49 -8.84
C GLU A 113 -28.68 18.04 -9.56
N PHE A 114 -28.31 18.80 -10.60
CA PHE A 114 -27.12 18.57 -11.39
C PHE A 114 -26.45 19.89 -11.76
N ILE A 115 -25.12 19.87 -11.79
CA ILE A 115 -24.32 21.01 -12.25
C ILE A 115 -23.93 20.81 -13.71
N LEU A 116 -24.43 21.72 -14.55
CA LEU A 116 -24.12 21.75 -15.96
C LEU A 116 -22.93 22.66 -16.24
N PHE A 117 -21.89 22.07 -16.81
CA PHE A 117 -20.74 22.82 -17.30
C PHE A 117 -20.82 23.05 -18.81
N LYS A 118 -20.54 24.28 -19.25
CA LYS A 118 -20.43 24.63 -20.67
C LYS A 118 -19.09 24.19 -21.27
N ASN A 119 -18.03 24.16 -20.46
CA ASN A 119 -16.68 23.84 -20.90
C ASN A 119 -16.12 22.69 -20.06
N ARG A 120 -15.53 21.68 -20.73
CA ARG A 120 -14.91 20.51 -20.11
C ARG A 120 -13.75 20.88 -19.19
N SER A 121 -12.92 21.84 -19.60
CA SER A 121 -11.75 22.27 -18.81
C SER A 121 -12.16 22.89 -17.47
N ILE A 122 -13.28 23.60 -17.43
CA ILE A 122 -13.82 24.19 -16.20
C ILE A 122 -14.39 23.10 -15.29
N MET A 123 -15.14 22.15 -15.86
CA MET A 123 -15.65 21.00 -15.12
C MET A 123 -14.52 20.21 -14.46
N PHE A 124 -13.47 19.88 -15.21
CA PHE A 124 -12.34 19.12 -14.67
C PHE A 124 -11.55 19.89 -13.62
N ARG A 125 -11.24 21.18 -13.82
CA ARG A 125 -10.60 22.00 -12.78
C ARG A 125 -11.45 22.08 -11.50
N TYR A 126 -12.77 22.14 -11.64
CA TYR A 126 -13.67 22.19 -10.51
C TYR A 126 -13.74 20.84 -9.78
N PHE A 127 -13.79 19.74 -10.52
CA PHE A 127 -13.72 18.37 -10.00
C PHE A 127 -12.42 18.11 -9.23
N LEU A 128 -11.28 18.55 -9.76
CA LEU A 128 -9.98 18.37 -9.11
C LEU A 128 -9.86 19.09 -7.76
N HIS A 129 -10.51 20.26 -7.63
CA HIS A 129 -10.46 21.05 -6.40
C HIS A 129 -11.59 20.75 -5.42
N SER A 130 -12.60 19.97 -5.81
CA SER A 130 -13.81 19.76 -5.01
C SER A 130 -14.03 18.27 -4.72
N SER A 131 -14.01 17.89 -3.44
CA SER A 131 -14.14 16.49 -3.02
C SER A 131 -15.57 15.91 -3.08
N ASN A 132 -16.58 16.75 -3.28
CA ASN A 132 -18.00 16.36 -3.20
C ASN A 132 -18.67 16.23 -4.58
N PHE A 133 -17.92 15.90 -5.62
CA PHE A 133 -18.41 15.85 -6.99
C PHE A 133 -18.16 14.50 -7.65
N ALA A 134 -19.16 14.06 -8.40
CA ALA A 134 -19.03 12.97 -9.35
C ALA A 134 -19.21 13.49 -10.77
N VAL A 135 -18.41 12.96 -11.69
CA VAL A 135 -18.41 13.35 -13.11
C VAL A 135 -18.72 12.11 -13.92
N LEU A 136 -19.74 12.18 -14.77
CA LEU A 136 -19.89 11.19 -15.84
C LEU A 136 -19.01 11.58 -17.03
N THR A 137 -18.05 10.75 -17.33
CA THR A 137 -17.25 10.86 -18.54
C THR A 137 -16.54 9.53 -18.83
N SER A 138 -16.03 9.36 -20.03
CA SER A 138 -15.14 8.24 -20.33
C SER A 138 -13.74 8.50 -19.77
N GLU A 139 -13.01 7.42 -19.52
CA GLU A 139 -11.63 7.45 -19.02
C GLU A 139 -10.75 8.27 -19.97
N GLU A 140 -10.80 8.02 -21.27
CA GLU A 140 -9.94 8.69 -22.25
C GLU A 140 -10.12 10.22 -22.24
N VAL A 141 -11.34 10.69 -21.99
CA VAL A 141 -11.64 12.13 -21.91
C VAL A 141 -11.04 12.74 -20.65
N ILE A 142 -11.10 12.06 -19.51
CA ILE A 142 -10.42 12.51 -18.28
C ILE A 142 -8.93 12.65 -18.57
N MET A 143 -8.33 11.60 -19.11
CA MET A 143 -6.88 11.48 -19.27
C MET A 143 -6.33 12.55 -20.21
N TYR A 144 -6.99 12.73 -21.35
CA TYR A 144 -6.68 13.81 -22.27
C TYR A 144 -6.75 15.16 -21.56
N ASN A 145 -7.87 15.48 -20.88
CA ASN A 145 -8.06 16.81 -20.30
C ASN A 145 -7.13 17.09 -19.11
N LEU A 146 -6.89 16.12 -18.22
CA LEU A 146 -6.02 16.30 -17.06
C LEU A 146 -4.58 16.63 -17.48
N ARG A 147 -4.10 16.02 -18.57
CA ARG A 147 -2.80 16.38 -19.17
C ARG A 147 -2.76 17.82 -19.63
N PHE A 148 -3.77 18.28 -20.38
CA PHE A 148 -3.83 19.66 -20.88
C PHE A 148 -3.98 20.70 -19.77
N LEU A 149 -4.57 20.31 -18.64
CA LEU A 149 -4.70 21.20 -17.49
C LEU A 149 -3.38 21.38 -16.72
N GLY A 150 -2.37 20.53 -16.95
CA GLY A 150 -1.09 20.59 -16.25
C GLY A 150 -1.19 20.31 -14.74
N GLU A 151 -2.36 19.89 -14.27
CA GLU A 151 -2.66 19.59 -12.86
C GLU A 151 -2.44 18.09 -12.55
N PHE A 152 -1.67 17.41 -13.39
CA PHE A 152 -1.24 16.03 -13.15
C PHE A 152 -0.14 15.98 -12.10
N ASN A 153 -0.49 16.32 -10.86
CA ASN A 153 0.35 16.06 -9.71
C ASN A 153 -0.03 14.68 -9.17
N ASP A 154 0.94 13.92 -8.65
CA ASP A 154 0.73 12.58 -8.07
C ASP A 154 -0.29 12.55 -6.89
N SER A 155 -0.82 13.70 -6.48
CA SER A 155 -1.81 13.88 -5.42
C SER A 155 -3.27 13.77 -5.85
N VAL A 156 -3.58 13.85 -7.15
CA VAL A 156 -4.96 13.76 -7.62
C VAL A 156 -5.38 12.29 -7.65
N THR A 157 -6.19 11.90 -6.66
CA THR A 157 -6.76 10.56 -6.58
C THR A 157 -8.27 10.65 -6.81
N PHE A 158 -8.77 9.94 -7.81
CA PHE A 158 -10.20 9.78 -8.06
C PHE A 158 -10.53 8.29 -8.15
N HIS A 159 -11.74 7.94 -7.73
CA HIS A 159 -12.26 6.58 -7.86
C HIS A 159 -13.04 6.45 -9.16
N LYS A 160 -12.72 5.43 -9.96
CA LYS A 160 -13.50 5.03 -11.14
C LYS A 160 -14.34 3.82 -10.72
N PHE A 161 -15.59 3.79 -11.15
CA PHE A 161 -16.44 2.61 -10.99
C PHE A 161 -15.77 1.37 -11.60
N SER A 162 -15.89 0.24 -10.91
CA SER A 162 -15.36 -1.06 -11.39
C SER A 162 -16.00 -1.51 -12.70
N SER A 163 -17.25 -1.13 -12.94
CA SER A 163 -17.99 -1.43 -14.18
C SER A 163 -18.37 -0.16 -14.93
N ASP A 164 -18.27 -0.20 -16.27
CA ASP A 164 -18.73 0.88 -17.12
C ASP A 164 -20.26 1.02 -17.03
N VAL A 165 -20.72 2.22 -16.71
CA VAL A 165 -22.13 2.53 -16.54
C VAL A 165 -22.84 2.61 -17.89
N ILE A 166 -22.19 3.20 -18.90
CA ILE A 166 -22.77 3.42 -20.24
C ILE A 166 -21.74 3.12 -21.31
N ASN A 167 -22.10 2.24 -22.24
CA ASN A 167 -21.31 1.97 -23.45
C ASN A 167 -21.83 2.81 -24.61
N ILE A 168 -21.04 3.80 -25.04
CA ILE A 168 -21.38 4.68 -26.16
C ILE A 168 -20.49 4.37 -27.35
N HIS A 169 -21.09 3.93 -28.45
CA HIS A 169 -20.38 3.73 -29.71
C HIS A 169 -20.28 5.07 -30.45
N LYS A 170 -19.05 5.54 -30.67
CA LYS A 170 -18.79 6.74 -31.47
C LYS A 170 -18.81 6.38 -32.95
N THR A 171 -19.80 6.90 -33.68
CA THR A 171 -19.95 6.66 -35.12
C THR A 171 -19.79 7.95 -35.90
N LEU A 172 -19.26 7.85 -37.12
CA LEU A 172 -19.35 8.94 -38.08
C LEU A 172 -20.79 9.05 -38.58
N ILE A 173 -21.41 10.21 -38.37
CA ILE A 173 -22.77 10.46 -38.86
C ILE A 173 -22.67 10.97 -40.29
N MET A 174 -23.37 10.31 -41.21
CA MET A 174 -23.47 10.72 -42.61
C MET A 174 -24.90 10.58 -43.11
N ASP A 175 -25.21 11.24 -44.21
CA ASP A 175 -26.46 11.02 -44.93
C ASP A 175 -26.55 9.55 -45.38
N ILE A 176 -27.67 8.91 -45.04
CA ILE A 176 -27.95 7.51 -45.37
C ILE A 176 -28.00 7.27 -46.89
N THR A 177 -28.33 8.30 -47.66
CA THR A 177 -28.41 8.23 -49.13
C THR A 177 -27.04 8.38 -49.80
N SER A 178 -26.00 8.71 -49.03
CA SER A 178 -24.67 8.93 -49.59
C SER A 178 -24.05 7.62 -50.10
N PRO A 179 -23.59 7.56 -51.37
CA PRO A 179 -22.89 6.39 -51.90
C PRO A 179 -21.53 6.14 -51.23
N LEU A 180 -21.05 7.10 -50.41
CA LEU A 180 -19.78 7.00 -49.70
C LEU A 180 -19.85 6.15 -48.42
N VAL A 181 -21.05 5.87 -47.89
CA VAL A 181 -21.25 5.05 -46.68
C VAL A 181 -20.50 3.71 -46.75
N PRO A 182 -20.68 2.86 -47.77
CA PRO A 182 -19.98 1.58 -47.85
C PRO A 182 -18.46 1.74 -48.02
N LEU A 183 -18.02 2.78 -48.72
CA LEU A 183 -16.59 3.06 -48.93
C LEU A 183 -15.92 3.42 -47.60
N ILE A 184 -16.53 4.34 -46.83
CA ILE A 184 -16.02 4.79 -45.54
C ILE A 184 -16.03 3.65 -44.53
N ASN A 185 -17.10 2.85 -44.49
CA ASN A 185 -17.14 1.66 -43.61
C ASN A 185 -16.02 0.68 -43.93
N LYS A 186 -15.70 0.47 -45.21
CA LYS A 186 -14.58 -0.40 -45.63
C LYS A 186 -13.23 0.18 -45.17
N VAL A 187 -13.04 1.50 -45.26
CA VAL A 187 -11.82 2.17 -44.78
C VAL A 187 -11.71 2.06 -43.26
N ILE A 188 -12.76 2.39 -42.52
CA ILE A 188 -12.78 2.29 -41.06
C ILE A 188 -12.46 0.86 -40.61
N ARG A 189 -13.08 -0.15 -41.21
CA ARG A 189 -12.77 -1.56 -40.91
C ARG A 189 -11.30 -1.88 -41.11
N ARG A 190 -10.70 -1.47 -42.24
CA ARG A 190 -9.26 -1.67 -42.49
C ARG A 190 -8.38 -0.95 -41.47
N LEU A 191 -8.75 0.26 -41.06
CA LEU A 191 -7.99 1.01 -40.04
C LEU A 191 -8.05 0.31 -38.67
N VAL A 192 -9.20 -0.23 -38.31
CA VAL A 192 -9.39 -1.00 -37.07
C VAL A 192 -8.66 -2.34 -37.15
N GLU A 193 -8.85 -3.11 -38.22
CA GLU A 193 -8.18 -4.41 -38.44
C GLU A 193 -6.65 -4.29 -38.50
N ALA A 194 -6.13 -3.14 -38.97
CA ALA A 194 -4.70 -2.85 -38.98
C ALA A 194 -4.16 -2.33 -37.64
N GLY A 195 -5.01 -2.12 -36.62
CA GLY A 195 -4.61 -1.58 -35.31
C GLY A 195 -4.24 -0.09 -35.32
N ILE A 196 -4.47 0.63 -36.42
CA ILE A 196 -4.11 2.06 -36.55
C ILE A 196 -4.93 2.91 -35.58
N VAL A 197 -6.19 2.53 -35.34
CA VAL A 197 -7.05 3.26 -34.41
C VAL A 197 -6.51 3.16 -32.98
N ASP A 198 -6.06 1.97 -32.57
CA ASP A 198 -5.52 1.76 -31.22
C ASP A 198 -4.24 2.56 -31.00
N GLU A 199 -3.33 2.54 -31.98
CA GLU A 199 -2.09 3.35 -31.96
C GLU A 199 -2.40 4.86 -31.86
N ILE A 200 -3.39 5.36 -32.59
CA ILE A 200 -3.80 6.77 -32.52
C ILE A 200 -4.36 7.08 -31.12
N VAL A 201 -5.19 6.20 -30.56
CA VAL A 201 -5.76 6.41 -29.23
C VAL A 201 -4.65 6.43 -28.17
N GLU A 202 -3.75 5.45 -28.18
CA GLU A 202 -2.64 5.39 -27.24
C GLU A 202 -1.71 6.61 -27.38
N SER A 203 -1.29 6.96 -28.59
CA SER A 203 -0.39 8.09 -28.83
C SER A 203 -1.00 9.47 -28.53
N VAL A 204 -2.32 9.64 -28.70
CA VAL A 204 -2.99 10.92 -28.43
C VAL A 204 -3.37 11.06 -26.95
N VAL A 205 -3.88 9.99 -26.34
CA VAL A 205 -4.38 9.99 -24.95
C VAL A 205 -3.24 9.85 -23.94
N ASP A 206 -2.25 8.99 -24.21
CA ASP A 206 -1.09 8.76 -23.36
C ASP A 206 0.23 8.62 -24.15
N PRO A 207 0.72 9.70 -24.80
CA PRO A 207 2.00 9.65 -25.53
C PRO A 207 3.21 9.31 -24.65
N SER A 208 3.07 9.44 -23.32
CA SER A 208 4.12 9.14 -22.35
C SER A 208 4.13 7.68 -21.87
N GLY A 209 3.07 6.91 -22.14
CA GLY A 209 2.86 5.58 -21.54
C GLY A 209 2.74 5.60 -20.00
N TYR A 210 2.63 6.78 -19.40
CA TYR A 210 2.61 6.96 -17.94
C TYR A 210 1.34 6.36 -17.34
N TRP A 211 0.24 6.47 -18.07
CA TRP A 211 -1.06 6.02 -17.63
C TRP A 211 -1.29 4.55 -17.83
N GLN A 212 -0.79 3.96 -18.91
CA GLN A 212 -0.80 2.51 -19.04
C GLN A 212 0.00 1.87 -17.89
N ARG A 213 1.09 2.52 -17.46
CA ARG A 213 1.87 2.15 -16.28
C ARG A 213 1.13 2.38 -14.96
N SER A 214 0.46 3.53 -14.81
CA SER A 214 -0.32 3.88 -13.62
C SER A 214 -1.59 3.04 -13.48
N ARG A 215 -2.27 2.69 -14.57
CA ARG A 215 -3.43 1.79 -14.58
C ARG A 215 -3.02 0.36 -14.23
N SER A 216 -1.91 -0.12 -14.79
CA SER A 216 -1.32 -1.40 -14.39
C SER A 216 -0.97 -1.41 -12.90
N SER A 217 -0.38 -0.31 -12.38
CA SER A 217 -0.06 -0.20 -10.97
C SER A 217 -1.30 -0.05 -10.08
N ILE A 218 -2.34 0.70 -10.46
CA ILE A 218 -3.60 0.85 -9.71
C ILE A 218 -4.38 -0.47 -9.66
N ILE A 219 -4.44 -1.22 -10.76
CA ILE A 219 -5.07 -2.55 -10.79
C ILE A 219 -4.27 -3.54 -9.93
N LEU A 220 -2.94 -3.43 -9.91
CA LEU A 220 -2.08 -4.21 -9.01
C LEU A 220 -2.24 -3.77 -7.53
N LEU A 221 -2.27 -2.46 -7.23
CA LEU A 221 -2.39 -1.88 -5.89
C LEU A 221 -3.79 -1.99 -5.28
N GLY A 222 -4.82 -2.12 -6.13
CA GLY A 222 -6.20 -2.38 -5.71
C GLY A 222 -6.35 -3.77 -5.09
N ASN A 223 -5.55 -4.73 -5.57
CA ASN A 223 -5.58 -6.12 -5.12
C ASN A 223 -4.46 -6.47 -4.13
N PHE A 224 -3.29 -5.83 -4.25
CA PHE A 224 -2.14 -6.08 -3.39
C PHE A 224 -1.34 -4.79 -3.19
N VAL A 225 -1.34 -4.22 -1.99
CA VAL A 225 -0.44 -3.13 -1.66
C VAL A 225 0.97 -3.72 -1.51
N PRO A 226 1.94 -3.38 -2.38
CA PRO A 226 3.29 -3.89 -2.22
C PRO A 226 3.86 -3.39 -0.88
N LEU A 227 4.54 -4.28 -0.15
CA LEU A 227 5.15 -3.94 1.13
C LEU A 227 6.20 -2.83 0.92
N SER A 228 5.80 -1.59 1.17
CA SER A 228 6.67 -0.42 1.04
C SER A 228 7.75 -0.42 2.14
N LEU A 229 8.92 0.12 1.80
CA LEU A 229 9.99 0.40 2.77
C LEU A 229 9.51 1.25 3.96
N PHE A 230 8.46 2.06 3.76
CA PHE A 230 7.85 2.84 4.84
C PHE A 230 7.25 1.95 5.96
N HIS A 231 6.64 0.82 5.60
CA HIS A 231 6.10 -0.12 6.60
C HIS A 231 7.21 -0.82 7.38
N LEU A 232 8.34 -1.12 6.72
CA LEU A 232 9.49 -1.77 7.34
C LEU A 232 10.39 -0.79 8.11
N PHE A 233 10.25 0.52 7.85
CA PHE A 233 11.04 1.57 8.48
C PHE A 233 10.95 1.52 10.01
N SER A 234 9.76 1.29 10.56
CA SER A 234 9.57 1.14 12.01
C SER A 234 10.44 0.01 12.58
N CYS A 235 10.49 -1.15 11.91
CA CYS A 235 11.33 -2.27 12.33
C CYS A 235 12.83 -1.91 12.34
N PHE A 236 13.30 -1.16 11.33
CA PHE A 236 14.68 -0.69 11.29
C PHE A 236 15.00 0.32 12.40
N VAL A 237 14.07 1.22 12.71
CA VAL A 237 14.22 2.17 13.83
C VAL A 237 14.38 1.42 15.15
N TYR A 238 13.51 0.45 15.44
CA TYR A 238 13.63 -0.38 16.65
C TYR A 238 14.96 -1.14 16.71
N LEU A 239 15.46 -1.64 15.57
CA LEU A 239 16.74 -2.34 15.52
C LEU A 239 17.93 -1.41 15.77
N ILE A 240 17.91 -0.20 15.21
CA ILE A 240 18.94 0.82 15.43
C ILE A 240 18.95 1.26 16.90
N VAL A 241 17.78 1.59 17.46
CA VAL A 241 17.65 1.95 18.87
C VAL A 241 18.16 0.83 19.77
N GLY A 242 17.75 -0.41 19.52
CA GLY A 242 18.23 -1.58 20.27
C GLY A 242 19.74 -1.77 20.17
N SER A 243 20.34 -1.50 19.01
CA SER A 243 21.79 -1.58 18.80
C SER A 243 22.54 -0.49 19.55
N ILE A 244 22.00 0.74 19.56
CA ILE A 244 22.54 1.86 20.34
C ILE A 244 22.48 1.55 21.84
N CYS A 245 21.34 1.08 22.36
CA CYS A 245 21.21 0.66 23.75
C CYS A 245 22.20 -0.45 24.10
N SER A 246 22.37 -1.46 23.22
CA SER A 246 23.35 -2.53 23.43
C SER A 246 24.79 -2.00 23.47
N CYS A 247 25.11 -0.98 22.67
CA CYS A 247 26.43 -0.34 22.68
C CYS A 247 26.68 0.39 24.02
N PHE A 248 25.68 1.10 24.54
CA PHE A 248 25.79 1.75 25.84
C PHE A 248 25.98 0.77 27.00
N VAL A 249 25.25 -0.36 27.01
CA VAL A 249 25.44 -1.41 28.01
C VAL A 249 26.86 -1.98 27.94
N PHE A 250 27.36 -2.27 26.73
CA PHE A 250 28.71 -2.78 26.53
C PHE A 250 29.80 -1.80 27.00
N LEU A 251 29.65 -0.51 26.72
CA LEU A 251 30.55 0.53 27.25
C LEU A 251 30.49 0.60 28.78
N GLY A 252 29.30 0.48 29.36
CA GLY A 252 29.10 0.41 30.80
C GLY A 252 29.81 -0.80 31.43
N GLU A 253 29.70 -1.98 30.82
CA GLU A 253 30.41 -3.20 31.25
C GLU A 253 31.92 -3.03 31.21
N LEU A 254 32.47 -2.39 30.15
CA LEU A 254 33.90 -2.10 30.03
C LEU A 254 34.40 -1.15 31.14
N ILE A 255 33.63 -0.09 31.43
CA ILE A 255 33.98 0.87 32.49
C ILE A 255 33.94 0.17 33.85
N ALA A 256 32.89 -0.60 34.13
CA ALA A 256 32.74 -1.36 35.37
C ALA A 256 33.88 -2.38 35.56
N PHE A 257 34.27 -3.07 34.47
CA PHE A 257 35.39 -3.99 34.47
C PHE A 257 36.71 -3.27 34.79
N LYS A 258 36.97 -2.12 34.16
CA LYS A 258 38.18 -1.32 34.39
C LYS A 258 38.26 -0.79 35.83
N ILE A 259 37.14 -0.31 36.40
CA ILE A 259 37.07 0.14 37.80
C ILE A 259 37.35 -1.02 38.76
N LYS A 260 36.73 -2.18 38.54
CA LYS A 260 36.93 -3.37 39.39
C LYS A 260 38.38 -3.87 39.35
N HIS A 261 39.03 -3.82 38.18
CA HIS A 261 40.44 -4.20 38.02
C HIS A 261 41.40 -3.16 38.61
N HIS A 262 41.05 -1.87 38.67
CA HIS A 262 41.90 -0.84 39.28
C HIS A 262 41.80 -0.80 40.80
N VAL A 263 40.69 -1.26 41.39
CA VAL A 263 40.48 -1.32 42.86
C VAL A 263 41.11 -2.57 43.50
N THR A 264 41.29 -3.66 42.75
CA THR A 264 41.88 -4.92 43.25
C THR A 264 43.40 -4.94 43.50
N PRO A 265 44.29 -4.21 42.79
CA PRO A 265 45.71 -4.22 43.10
C PRO A 265 46.06 -3.58 44.45
N CYS A 266 45.24 -2.68 44.99
CA CYS A 266 45.54 -2.01 46.28
C CYS A 266 45.25 -2.85 47.54
N PHE A 267 44.58 -4.00 47.44
CA PHE A 267 44.25 -4.81 48.61
C PHE A 267 45.24 -5.94 48.92
N ILE A 268 46.21 -6.19 48.03
CA ILE A 268 47.21 -7.26 48.21
C ILE A 268 48.51 -6.73 48.86
N GLU A 269 48.80 -5.43 48.77
CA GLU A 269 50.02 -4.83 49.36
C GLU A 269 49.93 -4.48 50.86
N ASN A 270 48.77 -4.61 51.51
CA ASN A 270 48.61 -4.35 52.96
C ASN A 270 48.46 -5.63 53.81
N LYS A 271 48.84 -6.80 53.26
CA LYS A 271 48.90 -8.08 53.98
C LYS A 271 50.16 -8.85 53.63
N LEU A 272 51.32 -8.26 53.93
CA LEU A 272 52.59 -8.96 54.16
C LEU A 272 53.40 -8.18 55.18
#